data_AF-A0ABD5AL81-F1
#
_entry.id   AF-A0ABD5AL81-F1
#
_cell.length_a   1.000
_cell.length_b   1.000
_cell.length_c   1.000
_cell.angle_alpha   90.00
_cell.angle_beta   90.00
_cell.angle_gamma   90.00
#
_symmetry.space_group_name_H-M   'P 1'
#
loop_
_entity.id
_entity.type
_entity.pdbx_description
1 polymer ?
#
loop_
_entity_poly.entity_id
_entity_poly.type
_entity_poly.pdbx_seq_one_letter_code
_entity_poly.pdbx_strand_id
1 'polypeptide(L)'
;MCDKNIHIKKPLLSQGLFEYRVITTHDFRSTFRDWSADKTDYPREVCEHVLAHKLPDEVEAAYLRGAYLEKRKGLMGDWANFCNVQSA
;
A
#
# COMPACT_ATOMS: atom_id res chain seq x y z
N MET A 1 -2.63 0.94 17.07
CA MET A 1 -3.45 1.96 16.38
C MET A 1 -2.48 3.05 15.94
N CYS A 2 -1.90 2.93 14.74
CA CYS A 2 -0.73 3.72 14.35
C CYS A 2 -1.15 5.11 13.86
N ASP A 3 -0.37 6.11 14.25
CA ASP A 3 -0.71 7.54 14.29
C ASP A 3 -1.38 8.13 13.04
N LYS A 4 -2.41 8.93 13.32
CA LYS A 4 -3.13 9.77 12.37
C LYS A 4 -2.31 11.02 12.09
N ASN A 5 -1.88 11.16 10.84
CA ASN A 5 -1.44 12.40 10.22
C ASN A 5 -0.13 13.01 10.76
N ILE A 6 0.98 12.76 10.05
CA ILE A 6 2.15 13.64 10.07
C ILE A 6 1.73 14.98 9.44
N HIS A 7 1.46 15.98 10.29
CA HIS A 7 1.17 17.34 9.85
C HIS A 7 2.49 18.08 9.58
N ILE A 8 2.95 18.07 8.33
CA ILE A 8 3.99 19.00 7.89
C ILE A 8 3.33 20.38 7.72
N LYS A 9 3.57 21.31 8.65
CA LYS A 9 3.03 22.67 8.58
C LYS A 9 3.83 23.55 7.62
N LYS A 10 3.15 23.97 6.54
CA LYS A 10 3.25 25.16 5.65
C LYS A 10 4.62 25.80 5.34
N PRO A 11 4.73 26.31 4.09
CA PRO A 11 4.79 27.76 3.93
C PRO A 11 3.63 28.30 3.07
N LEU A 12 3.14 29.48 3.47
CA LEU A 12 2.21 30.31 2.71
C LEU A 12 2.95 30.89 1.49
N LEU A 13 2.45 30.65 0.28
CA LEU A 13 2.78 31.49 -0.86
C LEU A 13 1.47 32.04 -1.41
N SER A 14 1.32 33.35 -1.26
CA SER A 14 0.30 34.13 -1.91
C SER A 14 0.51 34.05 -3.42
N GLN A 15 -0.60 34.02 -4.15
CA GLN A 15 -0.71 34.04 -5.62
C GLN A 15 -0.66 32.67 -6.31
N GLY A 16 -1.84 32.20 -6.74
CA GLY A 16 -1.97 31.28 -7.89
C GLY A 16 -2.17 29.80 -7.51
N LEU A 17 -3.36 29.29 -7.84
CA LEU A 17 -3.84 27.92 -7.65
C LEU A 17 -2.90 26.84 -8.23
N PHE A 18 -2.08 26.25 -7.36
CA PHE A 18 -1.77 24.83 -7.45
C PHE A 18 -2.01 24.23 -6.06
N GLU A 19 -3.14 23.55 -5.87
CA GLU A 19 -3.33 22.72 -4.68
C GLU A 19 -2.31 21.59 -4.74
N TYR A 20 -1.20 21.76 -4.02
CA TYR A 20 -0.31 20.64 -3.75
C TYR A 20 -1.04 19.67 -2.83
N ARG A 21 -1.61 18.61 -3.41
CA ARG A 21 -2.24 17.53 -2.64
C ARG A 21 -1.16 16.87 -1.80
N VAL A 22 -1.31 16.95 -0.48
CA VAL A 22 -0.47 16.19 0.44
C VAL A 22 -0.80 14.71 0.25
N ILE A 23 0.17 13.94 -0.22
CA ILE A 23 0.06 12.48 -0.31
C ILE A 23 0.51 11.91 1.03
N THR A 24 -0.33 11.09 1.65
CA THR A 24 -0.06 10.43 2.93
C THR A 24 0.31 8.97 2.73
N THR A 25 0.82 8.34 3.79
CA THR A 25 1.08 6.89 3.80
C THR A 25 -0.18 6.05 3.59
N HIS A 26 -1.35 6.58 3.96
CA HIS A 26 -2.64 5.92 3.72
C HIS A 26 -2.96 5.86 2.23
N ASP A 27 -2.71 6.95 1.50
CA ASP A 27 -2.95 7.01 0.05
C ASP A 27 -2.10 5.99 -0.69
N PHE A 28 -0.81 5.87 -0.33
CA PHE A 28 0.07 4.84 -0.90
C PHE A 28 -0.42 3.41 -0.65
N ARG A 29 -0.93 3.12 0.55
CA ARG A 29 -1.49 1.79 0.86
C ARG A 29 -2.75 1.49 0.07
N SER A 30 -3.62 2.49 -0.14
CA SER A 30 -4.81 2.35 -0.99
C SER A 30 -4.41 2.05 -2.42
N THR A 31 -3.48 2.83 -2.99
CA THR A 31 -3.01 2.62 -4.37
C THR A 31 -2.38 1.23 -4.55
N PHE A 32 -1.55 0.79 -3.61
CA PHE A 32 -0.99 -0.56 -3.64
C PHE A 32 -2.10 -1.62 -3.59
N ARG A 33 -3.12 -1.42 -2.75
CA ARG A 33 -4.21 -2.39 -2.61
C ARG A 33 -5.02 -2.49 -3.91
N ASP A 34 -5.38 -1.36 -4.50
CA ASP A 34 -6.13 -1.35 -5.76
C ASP A 34 -5.31 -1.98 -6.90
N TRP A 35 -4.04 -1.60 -7.02
CA TRP A 35 -3.14 -2.19 -8.03
C TRP A 35 -3.00 -3.71 -7.87
N SER A 36 -2.77 -4.20 -6.65
CA SER A 36 -2.60 -5.63 -6.41
C SER A 36 -3.87 -6.43 -6.68
N ALA A 37 -5.06 -5.84 -6.51
CA ALA A 37 -6.32 -6.47 -6.89
C ALA A 37 -6.53 -6.51 -8.41
N ASP A 38 -6.18 -5.42 -9.10
CA ASP A 38 -6.56 -5.23 -10.50
C ASP A 38 -5.52 -5.78 -11.49
N LYS A 39 -4.26 -5.86 -11.09
CA LYS A 39 -3.12 -6.09 -12.00
C LYS A 39 -2.31 -7.34 -11.70
N THR A 40 -2.70 -8.12 -10.70
CA THR A 40 -1.97 -9.31 -10.29
C THR A 40 -2.90 -10.43 -9.87
N ASP A 41 -2.40 -11.67 -9.91
CA ASP A 41 -3.13 -12.86 -9.46
C ASP A 41 -2.73 -13.30 -8.04
N TYR A 42 -2.09 -12.42 -7.25
CA TYR A 42 -1.72 -12.77 -5.88
C TYR A 42 -2.98 -12.96 -5.02
N PRO A 43 -3.03 -14.00 -4.17
CA PRO A 43 -4.15 -14.20 -3.27
C PRO A 43 -4.33 -13.01 -2.34
N ARG A 44 -5.58 -12.69 -2.00
CA ARG A 44 -5.91 -11.56 -1.14
C ARG A 44 -5.13 -11.59 0.17
N GLU A 45 -4.99 -12.77 0.77
CA GLU A 45 -4.32 -12.96 2.06
C GLU A 45 -2.85 -12.53 1.97
N VAL A 46 -2.19 -12.79 0.84
CA VAL A 46 -0.81 -12.35 0.60
C VAL A 46 -0.74 -10.82 0.54
N CYS A 47 -1.66 -10.17 -0.18
CA CYS A 47 -1.74 -8.71 -0.29
C CYS A 47 -1.98 -8.05 1.08
N GLU A 48 -2.91 -8.58 1.87
CA GLU A 48 -3.21 -8.08 3.22
C GLU A 48 -2.02 -8.29 4.17
N HIS A 49 -1.30 -9.43 4.07
CA HIS A 49 -0.09 -9.68 4.86
C HIS A 49 1.06 -8.72 4.52
N VAL A 50 1.21 -8.31 3.25
CA VAL A 50 2.19 -7.28 2.88
C VAL A 50 1.85 -5.92 3.48
N LEU A 51 0.56 -5.59 3.55
CA LEU A 51 0.06 -4.37 4.21
C LEU A 51 0.12 -4.43 5.75
N ALA A 52 0.54 -5.57 6.32
CA ALA A 52 0.48 -5.87 7.76
C ALA A 52 -0.94 -5.72 8.33
N HIS A 53 -1.95 -5.97 7.50
CA HIS A 53 -3.33 -6.00 7.91
C HIS A 53 -3.66 -7.32 8.60
N LYS A 54 -4.64 -7.27 9.50
CA LYS A 54 -5.25 -8.48 10.06
C LYS A 54 -6.28 -9.00 9.07
N LEU A 55 -6.29 -10.31 8.83
CA LEU A 55 -7.35 -10.94 8.04
C LEU A 55 -8.68 -10.82 8.79
N PRO A 56 -9.80 -10.58 8.08
CA PRO A 56 -11.10 -10.35 8.70
C PRO A 56 -11.64 -11.61 9.39
N ASP A 57 -11.32 -12.79 8.87
CA ASP A 57 -11.72 -14.07 9.45
C ASP A 57 -10.60 -14.62 10.35
N GLU A 58 -10.84 -14.59 11.67
CA GLU A 58 -9.89 -15.08 12.66
C GLU A 58 -9.73 -16.61 12.62
N VAL A 59 -10.76 -17.34 12.18
CA VAL A 59 -10.73 -18.80 12.04
C VAL A 59 -9.84 -19.16 10.86
N GLU A 60 -10.03 -18.55 9.69
CA GLU A 60 -9.14 -18.75 8.53
C GLU A 60 -7.71 -18.32 8.85
N ALA A 61 -7.53 -17.18 9.53
CA ALA A 61 -6.22 -16.70 9.96
C ALA A 61 -5.50 -17.71 10.87
N ALA A 62 -6.22 -18.43 11.72
CA ALA A 62 -5.64 -19.46 12.59
C ALA A 62 -5.13 -20.69 11.81
N TYR A 63 -5.78 -21.03 10.69
CA TYR A 63 -5.32 -22.10 9.79
C TYR A 63 -4.22 -21.64 8.83
N LEU A 64 -4.17 -20.35 8.51
CA LEU A 64 -3.11 -19.69 7.74
C LEU A 64 -1.85 -19.48 8.59
N ARG A 65 -1.22 -20.58 9.03
CA ARG A 65 0.02 -20.53 9.84
C ARG A 65 1.25 -20.04 9.05
N GLY A 66 1.17 -20.06 7.72
CA GLY A 66 2.26 -19.67 6.85
C GLY A 66 2.29 -18.16 6.61
N ALA A 67 3.44 -17.52 6.84
CA ALA A 67 3.63 -16.09 6.61
C ALA A 67 3.76 -15.69 5.12
N TYR A 68 3.60 -16.63 4.18
CA TYR A 68 3.69 -16.42 2.73
C TYR A 68 4.95 -15.69 2.25
N LEU A 69 6.08 -15.84 2.95
CA LEU A 69 7.26 -14.97 2.76
C LEU A 69 7.73 -14.91 1.30
N GLU A 70 7.81 -16.03 0.60
CA GLU A 70 8.25 -16.04 -0.80
C GLU A 70 7.25 -15.37 -1.75
N LYS A 71 5.94 -15.59 -1.54
CA LYS A 71 4.90 -14.89 -2.32
C LYS A 71 4.90 -13.39 -2.04
N ARG A 72 5.11 -12.99 -0.78
CA ARG A 72 5.22 -11.57 -0.38
C ARG A 72 6.44 -10.90 -1.01
N LYS A 73 7.58 -11.58 -1.07
CA LYS A 73 8.78 -11.10 -1.77
C LYS A 73 8.50 -10.89 -3.26
N GLY A 74 7.86 -11.87 -3.92
CA GLY A 74 7.44 -11.74 -5.32
C GLY A 74 6.56 -10.53 -5.57
N LEU A 75 5.46 -10.41 -4.80
CA LEU A 75 4.52 -9.29 -4.90
C LEU A 75 5.20 -7.92 -4.71
N MET A 76 6.14 -7.82 -3.76
CA MET A 76 6.89 -6.57 -3.55
C MET A 76 7.88 -6.27 -4.67
N GLY A 77 8.46 -7.29 -5.31
CA GLY A 77 9.28 -7.12 -6.51
C GLY A 77 8.44 -6.58 -7.68
N ASP A 78 7.27 -7.17 -7.92
CA ASP A 78 6.35 -6.73 -8.99
C ASP A 78 5.86 -5.30 -8.75
N TRP A 79 5.55 -4.94 -7.51
CA TRP A 79 5.17 -3.58 -7.14
C TRP A 79 6.31 -2.59 -7.40
N ALA A 80 7.54 -2.93 -7.01
CA ALA A 80 8.70 -2.10 -7.26
C ALA A 80 8.92 -1.87 -8.76
N ASN A 81 8.77 -2.92 -9.58
CA ASN A 81 8.86 -2.81 -11.04
C ASN A 81 7.77 -1.90 -11.62
N PHE A 82 6.53 -2.02 -11.14
CA PHE A 82 5.42 -1.17 -11.56
C PHE A 82 5.66 0.31 -11.22
N CYS A 83 6.16 0.61 -10.02
CA CYS A 83 6.49 1.99 -9.64
C CYS A 83 7.70 2.55 -10.39
N ASN A 84 8.62 1.68 -10.84
CA ASN A 84 9.85 2.07 -11.51
C ASN A 84 9.70 2.17 -13.04
N VAL A 85 8.47 2.22 -13.56
CA VAL A 85 8.25 2.50 -14.99
C VAL A 85 8.73 3.92 -15.28
N GLN A 86 9.92 4.00 -15.88
CA GLN A 86 10.46 5.25 -16.39
C GLN A 86 9.64 5.63 -17.62
N SER A 87 8.92 6.75 -17.55
CA SER A 87 8.30 7.34 -18.73
C SER A 87 9.43 7.64 -19.73
N ALA A 88 9.45 6.92 -20.85
CA ALA A 88 10.34 7.20 -21.97
C ALA A 88 10.03 8.57 -22.60
#